data_AF-V6HTZ9-F1
#
_entry.id   AF-V6HTZ9-F1
#
_cell.length_a   1.000
_cell.length_b   1.000
_cell.length_c   1.000
_cell.angle_alpha   90.00
_cell.angle_beta   90.00
_cell.angle_gamma   90.00
#
_symmetry.space_group_name_H-M   'P 1'
#
loop_
_entity.id
_entity.type
_entity.pdbx_description
1 polymer ?
#
loop_
_entity_poly.entity_id
_entity_poly.type
_entity_poly.pdbx_seq_one_letter_code
_entity_poly.pdbx_strand_id
1 'polypeptide(L)'
;MEESFNSIFKLIDEFSNQEKDVEEFCRKYEDLFNFKLEKSNLSEQTMQSLVKLFDRVVWYSPFLEERKKISGYLNEKEIIESILQCRNELGSDQSRSKTMVDYRVEYLCPVCGFELDFLPWEGLNPSFGICPCCGIQFGYTDATPEGEGKEQQARYRKWWISQGMPWQDYGVTDPPPNWDPKEQLKRIGIFL
;
A
#
# COMPACT_ATOMS: atom_id res chain seq x y z
N MET A 1 5.43 2.07 21.91
CA MET A 1 5.64 3.42 21.35
C MET A 1 4.92 3.46 20.00
N GLU A 2 3.67 3.95 20.04
CA GLU A 2 3.00 4.88 19.11
C GLU A 2 3.31 4.97 17.60
N GLU A 3 3.78 3.93 16.91
CA GLU A 3 3.94 3.98 15.44
C GLU A 3 2.92 3.15 14.64
N SER A 4 1.95 2.50 15.31
CA SER A 4 1.01 1.60 14.64
C SER A 4 -0.11 2.31 13.85
N PHE A 5 -0.43 3.58 14.12
CA PHE A 5 -1.65 4.24 13.60
C PHE A 5 -1.38 5.51 12.76
N ASN A 6 -0.27 5.59 12.03
CA ASN A 6 0.10 6.79 11.28
C ASN A 6 -0.54 6.92 9.87
N SER A 7 -1.65 6.24 9.61
CA SER A 7 -2.32 6.32 8.30
C SER A 7 -3.84 6.46 8.44
N ILE A 8 -4.38 7.49 7.79
CA ILE A 8 -5.84 7.73 7.68
C ILE A 8 -6.55 6.53 7.03
N PHE A 9 -5.89 5.87 6.07
CA PHE A 9 -6.43 4.69 5.41
C PHE A 9 -6.53 3.52 6.37
N LYS A 10 -5.46 3.25 7.13
CA LYS A 10 -5.44 2.19 8.15
C LYS A 10 -6.54 2.41 9.19
N LEU A 11 -6.73 3.66 9.64
CA LEU A 11 -7.83 4.01 10.56
C LEU A 11 -9.21 3.68 9.96
N ILE A 12 -9.47 4.10 8.70
CA ILE A 12 -10.71 3.78 7.98
C ILE A 12 -10.86 2.27 7.81
N ASP A 13 -9.78 1.53 7.60
CA ASP A 13 -9.77 0.10 7.31
C ASP A 13 -9.93 -0.80 8.54
N GLU A 14 -9.36 -0.40 9.67
CA GLU A 14 -9.42 -1.15 10.92
C GLU A 14 -10.70 -0.86 11.69
N PHE A 15 -11.43 0.22 11.35
CA PHE A 15 -12.71 0.54 11.98
C PHE A 15 -13.71 -0.62 11.87
N SER A 16 -13.94 -1.34 12.97
CA SER A 16 -14.91 -2.42 13.03
C SER A 16 -16.19 -1.94 13.67
N ASN A 17 -17.34 -2.25 13.06
CA ASN A 17 -18.65 -1.93 13.62
C ASN A 17 -18.95 -2.64 14.96
N GLN A 18 -18.07 -3.55 15.41
CA GLN A 18 -18.24 -4.35 16.62
C GLN A 18 -17.52 -3.75 17.85
N GLU A 19 -16.47 -2.94 17.67
CA GLU A 19 -15.66 -2.32 18.76
C GLU A 19 -15.75 -0.79 18.70
N LYS A 20 -16.98 -0.28 18.84
CA LYS A 20 -17.34 1.12 18.54
C LYS A 20 -16.76 2.12 19.54
N ASP A 21 -15.71 2.82 19.13
CA ASP A 21 -15.39 4.15 19.62
C ASP A 21 -15.42 5.16 18.46
N VAL A 22 -16.62 5.65 18.14
CA VAL A 22 -16.84 6.63 17.06
C VAL A 22 -16.19 7.97 17.41
N GLU A 23 -16.17 8.33 18.69
CA GLU A 23 -15.55 9.57 19.17
C GLU A 23 -14.04 9.53 18.97
N GLU A 24 -13.40 8.42 19.35
CA GLU A 24 -11.98 8.22 19.11
C GLU A 24 -11.66 8.19 17.62
N PHE A 25 -12.48 7.53 16.80
CA PHE A 25 -12.31 7.53 15.36
C PHE A 25 -12.35 8.97 14.80
N CYS A 26 -13.38 9.74 15.12
CA CYS A 26 -13.55 11.12 14.64
C CYS A 26 -12.34 11.98 15.00
N ARG A 27 -11.91 11.94 16.27
CA ARG A 27 -10.74 12.67 16.75
C ARG A 27 -9.46 12.29 16.01
N LYS A 28 -9.19 10.99 15.85
CA LYS A 28 -7.99 10.50 15.14
C LYS A 28 -8.04 10.84 13.65
N TYR A 29 -9.21 10.72 13.03
CA TYR A 29 -9.42 11.00 11.62
C TYR A 29 -9.16 12.48 11.32
N GLU A 30 -9.72 13.38 12.14
CA GLU A 30 -9.52 14.82 12.01
C GLU A 30 -8.05 15.22 12.15
N ASP A 31 -7.35 14.69 13.16
CA ASP A 31 -5.91 14.90 13.35
C ASP A 31 -5.09 14.44 12.13
N LEU A 32 -5.35 13.23 11.66
CA LEU A 32 -4.66 12.67 10.50
C LEU A 32 -4.92 13.48 9.24
N PHE A 33 -6.17 13.87 8.98
CA PHE A 33 -6.55 14.63 7.78
C PHE A 33 -5.96 16.04 7.76
N ASN A 34 -5.92 16.72 8.91
CA ASN A 34 -5.43 18.09 9.01
C ASN A 34 -3.90 18.20 9.04
N PHE A 35 -3.23 17.27 9.73
CA PHE A 35 -1.81 17.45 10.05
C PHE A 35 -0.87 16.41 9.45
N LYS A 36 -1.35 15.21 9.12
CA LYS A 36 -0.47 14.07 8.76
C LYS A 36 -0.68 13.56 7.34
N LEU A 37 -1.78 13.94 6.67
CA LEU A 37 -2.08 13.50 5.32
C LEU A 37 -1.34 14.33 4.27
N GLU A 38 -0.44 13.68 3.53
CA GLU A 38 0.28 14.28 2.40
C GLU A 38 -0.61 14.29 1.13
N LYS A 39 -1.34 15.39 0.93
CA LYS A 39 -2.40 15.50 -0.10
C LYS A 39 -1.89 15.51 -1.55
N SER A 40 -0.63 15.91 -1.77
CA SER A 40 -0.03 16.01 -3.11
C SER A 40 0.13 14.66 -3.82
N ASN A 41 0.17 13.57 -3.05
CA ASN A 41 0.43 12.22 -3.56
C ASN A 41 -0.86 11.40 -3.76
N LEU A 42 -2.04 12.02 -3.60
CA LEU A 42 -3.34 11.34 -3.69
C LEU A 42 -4.00 11.58 -5.04
N SER A 43 -4.67 10.55 -5.57
CA SER A 43 -5.58 10.73 -6.70
C SER A 43 -6.74 11.66 -6.32
N GLU A 44 -7.28 12.38 -7.30
CA GLU A 44 -8.42 13.28 -7.09
C GLU A 44 -9.61 12.54 -6.47
N GLN A 45 -9.88 11.31 -6.92
CA GLN A 45 -10.96 10.46 -6.41
C GLN A 45 -10.75 10.06 -4.94
N THR A 46 -9.52 9.66 -4.57
CA THR A 46 -9.18 9.38 -3.17
C THR A 46 -9.39 10.62 -2.31
N MET A 47 -8.89 11.78 -2.76
CA MET A 47 -9.01 13.02 -2.02
C MET A 47 -10.49 13.40 -1.82
N GLN A 48 -11.32 13.27 -2.85
CA GLN A 48 -12.76 13.55 -2.78
C GLN A 48 -13.47 12.67 -1.73
N SER A 49 -13.19 11.36 -1.70
CA SER A 49 -13.78 10.46 -0.70
C SER A 49 -13.32 10.78 0.73
N LEU A 50 -12.07 11.19 0.93
CA LEU A 50 -11.56 11.60 2.25
C LEU A 50 -12.15 12.94 2.72
N VAL A 51 -12.27 13.94 1.83
CA VAL A 51 -12.92 15.22 2.14
C VAL A 51 -14.38 14.98 2.53
N LYS A 52 -15.09 14.16 1.76
CA LYS A 52 -16.50 13.84 2.02
C LYS A 52 -16.72 13.21 3.39
N LEU A 53 -15.80 12.34 3.84
CA LEU A 53 -15.84 11.81 5.20
C LEU A 53 -15.47 12.87 6.24
N PHE A 54 -14.46 13.70 5.99
CA PHE A 54 -14.06 14.79 6.87
C PHE A 54 -15.21 15.76 7.16
N ASP A 55 -15.92 16.18 6.11
CA ASP A 55 -17.10 17.06 6.19
C ASP A 55 -18.24 16.48 7.02
N ARG A 56 -18.20 15.19 7.37
CA ARG A 56 -19.17 14.54 8.25
C ARG A 56 -18.60 14.37 9.65
N VAL A 57 -17.34 13.96 9.76
CA VAL A 57 -16.61 13.80 11.02
C VAL A 57 -16.65 15.08 11.86
N VAL A 58 -16.43 16.25 11.25
CA VAL A 58 -16.43 17.54 11.96
C VAL A 58 -17.82 17.97 12.47
N TRP A 59 -18.89 17.33 11.99
CA TRP A 59 -20.26 17.54 12.45
C TRP A 59 -20.75 16.44 13.40
N TYR A 60 -19.88 15.53 13.82
CA TYR A 60 -20.21 14.53 14.83
C TYR A 60 -20.36 15.17 16.21
N SER A 61 -21.39 14.78 16.95
CA SER A 61 -21.46 15.02 18.39
C SER A 61 -22.00 13.77 19.09
N PRO A 62 -21.35 13.27 20.16
CA PRO A 62 -21.86 12.17 20.96
C PRO A 62 -23.07 12.57 21.83
N PHE A 63 -23.29 13.87 22.03
CA PHE A 63 -24.27 14.39 22.98
C PHE A 63 -25.62 14.65 22.32
N LEU A 64 -26.63 13.87 22.70
CA LEU A 64 -28.00 14.02 22.18
C LEU A 64 -28.55 15.45 22.32
N GLU A 65 -28.23 16.14 23.40
CA GLU A 65 -28.72 17.49 23.66
C GLU A 65 -28.09 18.54 22.75
N GLU A 66 -26.85 18.34 22.30
CA GLU A 66 -26.24 19.20 21.27
C GLU A 66 -26.91 18.97 19.92
N ARG A 67 -27.16 17.70 19.57
CA ARG A 67 -27.84 17.31 18.31
C ARG A 67 -29.27 17.86 18.20
N LYS A 68 -29.97 18.04 19.33
CA LYS A 68 -31.29 18.69 19.36
C LYS A 68 -31.25 20.21 19.13
N LYS A 69 -30.14 20.86 19.51
CA LYS A 69 -29.98 22.32 19.45
C LYS A 69 -29.38 22.78 18.13
N ILE A 70 -28.44 22.00 17.59
CA ILE A 70 -27.72 22.33 16.37
C ILE A 70 -28.20 21.41 15.26
N SER A 71 -29.00 21.98 14.35
CA SER A 71 -29.48 21.27 13.16
C SER A 71 -28.30 20.84 12.31
N GLY A 72 -28.23 19.55 11.97
CA GLY A 72 -27.19 18.96 11.12
C GLY A 72 -26.09 18.20 11.85
N TYR A 73 -26.04 18.23 13.20
CA TYR A 73 -25.11 17.38 13.94
C TYR A 73 -25.46 15.90 13.73
N LEU A 74 -24.42 15.11 13.48
CA LEU A 74 -24.53 13.69 13.15
C LEU A 74 -24.37 12.84 14.41
N ASN A 75 -25.12 11.75 14.45
CA ASN A 75 -24.97 10.72 15.47
C ASN A 75 -24.03 9.60 15.05
N GLU A 76 -23.78 8.66 15.95
CA GLU A 76 -22.85 7.53 15.77
C GLU A 76 -23.20 6.69 14.54
N LYS A 77 -24.49 6.44 14.30
CA LYS A 77 -24.96 5.62 13.18
C LYS A 77 -24.64 6.30 11.85
N GLU A 78 -24.88 7.61 11.76
CA GLU A 78 -24.62 8.39 10.56
C GLU A 78 -23.13 8.46 10.24
N ILE A 79 -22.27 8.57 11.26
CA ILE A 79 -20.83 8.51 11.07
C ILE A 79 -20.39 7.12 10.62
N ILE A 80 -20.88 6.04 11.25
CA ILE A 80 -20.57 4.67 10.84
C ILE A 80 -20.93 4.44 9.37
N GLU A 81 -22.12 4.86 8.93
CA GLU A 81 -22.53 4.77 7.52
C GLU A 81 -21.57 5.50 6.59
N SER A 82 -21.06 6.66 7.02
CA SER A 82 -20.10 7.47 6.26
C SER A 82 -18.74 6.80 6.16
N ILE A 83 -18.26 6.19 7.24
CA ILE A 83 -16.99 5.46 7.26
C ILE A 83 -17.08 4.26 6.32
N LEU A 84 -18.18 3.49 6.37
CA LEU A 84 -18.39 2.34 5.49
C LEU A 84 -18.51 2.76 4.04
N GLN A 85 -19.20 3.87 3.76
CA GLN A 85 -19.26 4.44 2.42
C GLN A 85 -17.88 4.86 1.92
N CYS A 86 -17.12 5.61 2.73
CA CYS A 86 -15.77 6.03 2.38
C CYS A 86 -14.87 4.81 2.12
N ARG A 87 -14.92 3.79 3.00
CA ARG A 87 -14.19 2.53 2.81
C ARG A 87 -14.56 1.85 1.49
N ASN A 88 -15.84 1.78 1.16
CA ASN A 88 -16.31 1.17 -0.09
C ASN A 88 -15.85 1.99 -1.31
N GLU A 89 -15.94 3.31 -1.27
CA GLU A 89 -15.46 4.19 -2.35
C GLU A 89 -13.95 4.01 -2.55
N LEU A 90 -13.19 3.99 -1.46
CA LEU A 90 -11.75 3.72 -1.44
C LEU A 90 -11.38 2.28 -1.87
N GLY A 91 -12.30 1.32 -1.73
CA GLY A 91 -12.12 -0.09 -2.15
C GLY A 91 -12.71 -0.43 -3.53
N SER A 92 -13.57 0.42 -4.09
CA SER A 92 -14.15 0.31 -5.44
C SER A 92 -13.27 0.96 -6.51
N ASP A 93 -12.38 1.85 -6.09
CA ASP A 93 -11.15 2.12 -6.82
C ASP A 93 -10.33 0.83 -6.79
N GLN A 94 -10.05 0.21 -7.94
CA GLN A 94 -9.19 -0.99 -8.03
C GLN A 94 -7.71 -0.70 -7.65
N SER A 95 -7.47 0.29 -6.78
CA SER A 95 -6.17 0.81 -6.38
C SER A 95 -5.82 0.54 -4.91
N ARG A 96 -6.66 -0.14 -4.10
CA ARG A 96 -6.27 -0.45 -2.70
C ARG A 96 -6.65 -1.85 -2.23
N SER A 97 -5.74 -2.80 -2.47
CA SER A 97 -5.56 -3.95 -1.59
C SER A 97 -4.84 -3.51 -0.33
N LYS A 98 -5.39 -3.93 0.80
CA LYS A 98 -4.97 -3.64 2.17
C LYS A 98 -3.69 -4.40 2.52
N THR A 99 -2.55 -3.90 2.05
CA THR A 99 -1.19 -4.07 2.57
C THR A 99 -0.39 -2.97 1.88
N MET A 100 0.49 -2.23 2.56
CA MET A 100 1.31 -1.18 1.91
C MET A 100 2.07 -1.72 0.70
N VAL A 101 1.53 -1.50 -0.48
CA VAL A 101 2.07 -1.99 -1.73
C VAL A 101 1.69 -0.96 -2.79
N ASP A 102 2.43 0.15 -2.83
CA ASP A 102 2.38 1.15 -3.91
C ASP A 102 2.84 0.59 -5.27
N TYR A 103 3.04 -0.74 -5.35
CA TYR A 103 3.61 -1.44 -6.50
C TYR A 103 2.65 -2.50 -7.05
N ARG A 104 2.68 -2.74 -8.36
CA ARG A 104 1.94 -3.87 -8.94
C ARG A 104 2.71 -5.17 -8.68
N VAL A 105 2.11 -6.13 -7.97
CA VAL A 105 2.76 -7.39 -7.58
C VAL A 105 3.32 -8.15 -8.80
N GLU A 106 2.62 -8.10 -9.93
CA GLU A 106 3.03 -8.70 -11.20
C GLU A 106 4.26 -8.03 -11.85
N TYR A 107 4.56 -6.77 -11.49
CA TYR A 107 5.74 -6.04 -11.91
C TYR A 107 6.91 -6.20 -10.94
N LEU A 108 6.74 -6.94 -9.84
CA LEU A 108 7.87 -7.22 -8.98
C LEU A 108 8.83 -8.20 -9.63
N CYS A 109 10.11 -7.90 -9.54
CA CYS A 109 11.15 -8.87 -9.79
C CYS A 109 10.96 -10.06 -8.84
N PRO A 110 10.71 -11.28 -9.35
CA PRO A 110 10.48 -12.44 -8.50
C PRO A 110 11.71 -12.80 -7.68
N VAL A 111 12.91 -12.40 -8.09
CA VAL A 111 14.15 -12.64 -7.34
C VAL A 111 14.26 -11.72 -6.13
N CYS A 112 14.14 -10.41 -6.30
CA CYS A 112 14.53 -9.45 -5.26
C CYS A 112 13.39 -8.61 -4.70
N GLY A 113 12.22 -8.56 -5.37
CA GLY A 113 11.08 -7.74 -4.97
C GLY A 113 11.16 -6.27 -5.38
N PHE A 114 12.12 -5.89 -6.23
CA PHE A 114 12.16 -4.56 -6.83
C PHE A 114 11.00 -4.40 -7.84
N GLU A 115 10.34 -3.25 -7.84
CA GLU A 115 9.30 -2.94 -8.81
C GLU A 115 9.92 -2.54 -10.15
N LEU A 116 9.55 -3.27 -11.20
CA LEU A 116 10.02 -3.03 -12.56
C LEU A 116 9.01 -2.14 -13.31
N ASP A 117 9.48 -1.49 -14.36
CA ASP A 117 8.65 -0.80 -15.35
C ASP A 117 8.08 -1.74 -16.43
N PHE A 118 8.40 -3.04 -16.35
CA PHE A 118 7.92 -4.10 -17.23
C PHE A 118 7.56 -5.37 -16.45
N LEU A 119 6.70 -6.22 -17.04
CA LEU A 119 6.42 -7.56 -16.48
C LEU A 119 7.62 -8.48 -16.67
N PRO A 120 8.14 -9.17 -15.64
CA PRO A 120 9.19 -10.18 -15.80
C PRO A 120 8.83 -11.23 -16.85
N TRP A 121 7.61 -11.75 -16.77
CA TRP A 121 7.03 -12.79 -17.61
C TRP A 121 5.53 -12.51 -17.86
N GLU A 122 5.08 -12.74 -19.10
CA GLU A 122 3.68 -12.73 -19.51
C GLU A 122 3.30 -14.14 -20.01
N GLY A 123 2.75 -14.95 -19.10
CA GLY A 123 2.48 -16.36 -19.36
C GLY A 123 3.78 -17.14 -19.61
N LEU A 124 3.93 -17.68 -20.83
CA LEU A 124 5.15 -18.40 -21.24
C LEU A 124 6.21 -17.49 -21.89
N ASN A 125 5.91 -16.20 -22.06
CA ASN A 125 6.80 -15.26 -22.72
C ASN A 125 7.58 -14.45 -21.69
N PRO A 126 8.92 -14.51 -21.67
CA PRO A 126 9.73 -13.62 -20.84
C PRO A 126 9.84 -12.23 -21.47
N SER A 127 10.10 -11.21 -20.64
CA SER A 127 10.41 -9.86 -21.12
C SER A 127 11.79 -9.72 -21.77
N PHE A 128 12.71 -10.65 -21.48
CA PHE A 128 14.15 -10.51 -21.77
C PHE A 128 14.85 -9.32 -21.11
N GLY A 129 14.11 -8.56 -20.28
CA GLY A 129 14.62 -7.44 -19.51
C GLY A 129 15.56 -7.89 -18.39
N ILE A 130 16.35 -6.95 -17.90
CA ILE A 130 17.28 -7.16 -16.80
C ILE A 130 16.77 -6.37 -15.61
N CYS A 131 16.66 -7.02 -14.44
CA CYS A 131 16.32 -6.30 -13.22
C CYS A 131 17.51 -5.41 -12.81
N PRO A 132 17.33 -4.09 -12.65
CA PRO A 132 18.44 -3.19 -12.28
C PRO A 132 18.95 -3.44 -10.86
N CYS A 133 18.07 -3.90 -9.97
CA CYS A 133 18.46 -4.22 -8.61
C CYS A 133 19.34 -5.48 -8.53
N CYS A 134 18.83 -6.63 -8.96
CA CYS A 134 19.52 -7.92 -8.73
C CYS A 134 20.28 -8.47 -9.93
N GLY A 135 20.12 -7.87 -11.12
CA GLY A 135 20.84 -8.25 -12.34
C GLY A 135 20.33 -9.52 -13.03
N ILE A 136 19.23 -10.13 -12.56
CA ILE A 136 18.66 -11.27 -13.28
C ILE A 136 18.15 -10.84 -14.66
N GLN A 137 18.49 -11.61 -15.70
CA GLN A 137 17.87 -11.49 -17.01
C GLN A 137 16.75 -12.53 -17.16
N PHE A 138 15.53 -12.04 -17.33
CA PHE A 138 14.34 -12.88 -17.46
C PHE A 138 14.34 -13.64 -18.81
N GLY A 139 13.95 -14.90 -18.82
CA GLY A 139 13.96 -15.73 -20.03
C GLY A 139 15.34 -16.24 -20.45
N TYR A 140 16.40 -15.87 -19.72
CA TYR A 140 17.74 -16.41 -19.92
C TYR A 140 18.24 -17.11 -18.66
N THR A 141 18.27 -16.39 -17.54
CA THR A 141 18.77 -16.93 -16.26
C THR A 141 17.74 -17.85 -15.59
N ASP A 142 16.46 -17.57 -15.80
CA ASP A 142 15.33 -18.28 -15.20
C ASP A 142 14.44 -19.02 -16.19
N ALA A 143 14.89 -19.29 -17.42
CA ALA A 143 14.11 -20.08 -18.36
C ALA A 143 14.19 -21.59 -18.06
N THR A 144 13.07 -22.28 -18.22
CA THR A 144 12.99 -23.76 -18.31
C THR A 144 12.27 -24.16 -19.61
N PRO A 145 12.29 -25.44 -20.01
CA PRO A 145 11.52 -25.90 -21.17
C PRO A 145 10.02 -25.63 -21.06
N GLU A 146 9.49 -25.52 -19.83
CA GLU A 146 8.09 -25.25 -19.52
C GLU A 146 7.76 -23.75 -19.36
N GLY A 147 8.74 -22.86 -19.49
CA GLY A 147 8.58 -21.40 -19.35
C GLY A 147 9.31 -20.83 -18.15
N GLU A 148 8.58 -20.11 -17.28
CA GLU A 148 9.15 -19.40 -16.14
C GLU A 148 9.69 -20.37 -15.06
N GLY A 149 10.99 -20.32 -14.82
CA GLY A 149 11.70 -21.15 -13.85
C GLY A 149 11.73 -20.58 -12.44
N LYS A 150 10.67 -20.82 -11.66
CA LYS A 150 10.61 -20.37 -10.24
C LYS A 150 11.76 -20.92 -9.38
N GLU A 151 12.24 -22.14 -9.65
CA GLU A 151 13.37 -22.71 -8.92
C GLU A 151 14.71 -22.03 -9.29
N GLN A 152 14.89 -21.67 -10.56
CA GLN A 152 16.04 -20.93 -11.06
C GLN A 152 16.08 -19.53 -10.43
N GLN A 153 14.93 -18.84 -10.38
CA GLN A 153 14.79 -17.55 -9.67
C GLN A 153 15.14 -17.68 -8.19
N ALA A 154 14.66 -18.74 -7.51
CA ALA A 154 14.97 -18.96 -6.10
C ALA A 154 16.45 -19.26 -5.85
N ARG A 155 17.11 -20.02 -6.74
CA ARG A 155 18.55 -20.28 -6.69
C ARG A 155 19.35 -19.00 -6.90
N TYR A 156 18.98 -18.20 -7.90
CA TYR A 156 19.62 -16.92 -8.18
C TYR A 156 19.45 -15.94 -7.01
N ARG A 157 18.26 -15.88 -6.40
CA ARG A 157 18.02 -15.10 -5.17
C ARG A 157 18.96 -15.48 -4.05
N LYS A 158 19.14 -16.78 -3.77
CA LYS A 158 20.07 -17.25 -2.73
C LYS A 158 21.50 -16.81 -2.99
N TRP A 159 21.93 -16.86 -4.25
CA TRP A 159 23.25 -16.36 -4.66
C TRP A 159 23.34 -14.84 -4.45
N TRP A 160 22.39 -14.06 -4.94
CA TRP A 160 22.38 -12.61 -4.76
C TRP A 160 22.38 -12.20 -3.28
N ILE A 161 21.60 -12.89 -2.44
CA ILE A 161 21.61 -12.71 -0.98
C ILE A 161 22.99 -13.02 -0.38
N SER A 162 23.63 -14.11 -0.81
CA SER A 162 24.96 -14.48 -0.28
C SER A 162 26.06 -13.50 -0.68
N GLN A 163 25.87 -12.74 -1.76
CA GLN A 163 26.78 -11.65 -2.16
C GLN A 163 26.53 -10.34 -1.39
N GLY A 164 25.59 -10.32 -0.43
CA GLY A 164 25.24 -9.12 0.32
C GLY A 164 24.20 -8.23 -0.37
N MET A 165 23.46 -8.78 -1.33
CA MET A 165 22.38 -8.09 -2.06
C MET A 165 22.84 -6.79 -2.78
N PRO A 166 23.95 -6.80 -3.53
CA PRO A 166 24.44 -5.62 -4.22
C PRO A 166 23.48 -5.16 -5.32
N TRP A 167 23.30 -3.84 -5.46
CA TRP A 167 22.66 -3.22 -6.63
C TRP A 167 23.52 -3.48 -7.87
N GLN A 168 22.95 -4.09 -8.91
CA GLN A 168 23.71 -4.57 -10.08
C GLN A 168 23.78 -3.58 -11.24
N ASP A 169 22.89 -2.59 -11.30
CA ASP A 169 22.90 -1.63 -12.41
C ASP A 169 24.00 -0.57 -12.23
N TYR A 170 25.24 -0.97 -12.50
CA TYR A 170 26.42 -0.13 -12.32
C TYR A 170 26.44 1.01 -13.35
N GLY A 171 25.99 2.19 -12.96
CA GLY A 171 26.20 3.44 -13.69
C GLY A 171 25.13 3.78 -14.73
N VAL A 172 24.01 3.06 -14.77
CA VAL A 172 22.83 3.45 -15.58
C VAL A 172 21.73 3.97 -14.65
N THR A 173 21.43 3.28 -13.56
CA THR A 173 20.51 3.76 -12.52
C THR A 173 21.08 3.55 -11.12
N ASP A 174 21.00 4.59 -10.28
CA ASP A 174 21.30 4.48 -8.86
C ASP A 174 20.15 3.79 -8.13
N PRO A 175 20.42 3.08 -7.02
CA PRO A 175 19.35 2.61 -6.14
C PRO A 175 18.51 3.80 -5.64
N PRO A 176 17.19 3.62 -5.44
CA PRO A 176 16.34 4.67 -4.89
C PRO A 176 16.86 5.21 -3.55
N PRO A 177 16.52 6.46 -3.17
CA PRO A 177 16.86 6.98 -1.85
C PRO A 177 16.35 6.06 -0.73
N ASN A 178 17.19 5.84 0.29
CA ASN A 178 16.89 4.94 1.42
C ASN A 178 16.56 3.49 1.01
N TRP A 179 17.07 3.02 -0.13
CA TRP A 179 16.88 1.64 -0.57
C TRP A 179 17.45 0.63 0.45
N ASP A 180 16.59 -0.26 0.93
CA ASP A 180 16.95 -1.41 1.77
C ASP A 180 16.55 -2.72 1.06
N PRO A 181 17.52 -3.56 0.65
CA PRO A 181 17.23 -4.83 -0.01
C PRO A 181 16.45 -5.81 0.87
N LYS A 182 16.55 -5.72 2.21
CA LYS A 182 15.78 -6.58 3.12
C LYS A 182 14.32 -6.19 3.16
N GLU A 183 14.01 -4.89 3.24
CA GLU A 183 12.62 -4.42 3.13
C GLU A 183 12.03 -4.76 1.75
N GLN A 184 12.85 -4.69 0.71
CA GLN A 184 12.46 -5.09 -0.64
C GLN A 184 12.09 -6.58 -0.71
N LEU A 185 12.85 -7.47 -0.08
CA LEU A 185 12.58 -8.92 -0.07
C LEU A 185 11.26 -9.29 0.62
N LYS A 186 10.83 -8.52 1.63
CA LYS A 186 9.54 -8.75 2.30
C LYS A 186 8.36 -8.63 1.34
N ARG A 187 8.50 -7.81 0.29
CA ARG A 187 7.48 -7.61 -0.76
C ARG A 187 7.12 -8.90 -1.50
N ILE A 188 8.03 -9.87 -1.52
CA ILE A 188 7.87 -11.20 -2.12
C ILE A 188 7.84 -12.33 -1.07
N GLY A 189 7.59 -11.98 0.20
CA GLY A 189 7.44 -12.94 1.29
C GLY A 189 8.75 -13.56 1.80
N ILE A 190 9.89 -12.93 1.54
CA ILE A 190 11.20 -13.37 2.03
C ILE A 190 11.62 -12.50 3.22
N PHE A 191 11.90 -13.13 4.35
CA PHE A 191 12.30 -12.47 5.60
C PHE A 191 13.70 -12.96 6.00
N LEU A 192 14.65 -12.03 6.16
CA LEU A 192 16.08 -12.26 6.46
C LEU A 192 16.49 -11.66 7.81
#